data_AF-A0A261TFH4-F1
#
_entry.id   AF-A0A261TFH4-F1
#
_cell.length_a   1.000
_cell.length_b   1.000
_cell.length_c   1.000
_cell.angle_alpha   90.00
_cell.angle_beta   90.00
_cell.angle_gamma   90.00
#
_symmetry.space_group_name_H-M   'P 1'
#
loop_
_entity.id
_entity.type
_entity.pdbx_description
1 polymer ?
#
loop_
_entity_poly.entity_id
_entity_poly.type
_entity_poly.pdbx_seq_one_letter_code
_entity_poly.pdbx_strand_id
1 'polypeptide(L)' 'MKTQIQFKKTDGSEGVALVSGDATDVVQAKSALADQLARPPEAEGGQEASADERLRKAGIDPASVKGTHIAE' A
#
# COMPACT_ATOMS: atom_id res chain seq x y z
N MET A 1 -8.22 0.71 -15.45
CA MET A 1 -9.17 0.64 -14.31
C MET A 1 -8.49 1.22 -13.07
N LYS A 2 -9.24 1.68 -12.07
CA LYS A 2 -8.67 2.19 -10.80
C LYS A 2 -9.01 1.23 -9.68
N THR A 3 -8.10 1.14 -8.70
CA THR A 3 -8.36 0.41 -7.46
C THR A 3 -8.21 1.38 -6.30
N GLN A 4 -9.25 1.44 -5.46
CA GLN A 4 -9.20 2.14 -4.20
C GLN A 4 -8.66 1.19 -3.14
N ILE A 5 -7.56 1.57 -2.50
CA ILE A 5 -6.96 0.83 -1.40
C ILE A 5 -7.29 1.55 -0.11
N GLN A 6 -8.08 0.89 0.73
CA GLN A 6 -8.35 1.34 2.09
C GLN A 6 -7.36 0.64 3.03
N PHE A 7 -6.78 1.38 3.97
CA PHE A 7 -5.84 0.85 4.93
C PHE A 7 -5.97 1.57 6.26
N LYS A 8 -5.58 0.89 7.34
CA LYS A 8 -5.55 1.49 8.67
C LYS A 8 -4.12 1.79 9.07
N LYS A 9 -3.88 2.96 9.64
CA LYS A 9 -2.60 3.33 10.22
C LYS A 9 -2.45 2.74 11.62
N THR A 10 -1.22 2.51 12.04
CA THR A 10 -0.87 2.06 13.40
C THR A 10 -1.26 3.09 14.46
N ASP A 11 -1.39 4.36 14.07
CA ASP A 11 -1.92 5.47 14.87
C ASP A 11 -3.45 5.39 15.12
N GLY A 12 -4.15 4.44 14.46
CA GLY A 12 -5.60 4.29 14.56
C GLY A 12 -6.39 5.05 13.49
N SER A 13 -5.74 6.01 12.83
CA SER A 13 -6.27 6.75 11.68
C SER A 13 -6.52 5.85 10.46
N GLU A 14 -7.59 6.09 9.71
CA GLU A 14 -7.89 5.40 8.45
C GLU A 14 -7.35 6.19 7.25
N GLY A 15 -6.87 5.47 6.23
CA GLY A 15 -6.28 6.04 5.03
C GLY A 15 -6.86 5.39 3.77
N VAL A 16 -6.95 6.18 2.70
CA VAL A 16 -7.40 5.72 1.39
C VAL A 16 -6.38 6.18 0.35
N ALA A 17 -5.92 5.26 -0.48
CA ALA A 17 -5.09 5.55 -1.64
C ALA A 17 -5.79 5.08 -2.91
N LEU A 18 -5.68 5.88 -3.96
CA LEU A 18 -6.14 5.49 -5.29
C LEU A 18 -4.92 5.06 -6.09
N VAL A 19 -4.87 3.78 -6.48
CA VAL A 19 -3.84 3.26 -7.38
C VAL A 19 -4.42 3.10 -8.77
N SER A 20 -3.61 3.49 -9.75
CA SER A 20 -3.92 3.26 -11.16
C SER A 20 -3.41 1.87 -11.55
N GLY A 21 -4.32 0.96 -11.88
CA GLY A 21 -3.98 -0.42 -12.25
C GLY A 21 -4.98 -1.44 -11.72
N ASP A 22 -4.93 -2.63 -12.28
CA ASP A 22 -5.78 -3.77 -11.94
C ASP A 22 -5.18 -4.49 -10.73
N ALA A 23 -5.28 -3.90 -9.54
CA ALA A 23 -4.87 -4.57 -8.32
C ALA A 23 -5.94 -5.59 -7.90
N THR A 24 -5.93 -6.73 -8.58
CA THR A 24 -6.88 -7.86 -8.41
C THR A 24 -6.71 -8.59 -7.10
N ASP A 25 -5.49 -8.58 -6.58
CA ASP A 25 -5.12 -9.27 -5.35
C ASP A 25 -4.71 -8.29 -4.25
N VAL A 26 -5.01 -8.67 -3.01
CA VAL A 26 -4.58 -7.94 -1.81
C VAL A 26 -3.05 -7.75 -1.80
N VAL A 27 -2.30 -8.73 -2.32
CA VAL A 27 -0.84 -8.64 -2.47
C VAL A 27 -0.42 -7.54 -3.44
N GLN A 28 -1.10 -7.43 -4.59
CA GLN A 28 -0.85 -6.36 -5.56
C GLN A 28 -1.25 -5.00 -5.00
N ALA A 29 -2.36 -4.92 -4.28
CA ALA A 29 -2.79 -3.69 -3.61
C ALA A 29 -1.75 -3.24 -2.57
N LYS A 30 -1.30 -4.15 -1.69
CA LYS A 30 -0.24 -3.86 -0.71
C LYS A 30 1.04 -3.36 -1.37
N SER A 31 1.47 -4.02 -2.44
CA SER A 31 2.69 -3.65 -3.17
C SER A 31 2.55 -2.28 -3.83
N ALA A 32 1.43 -2.01 -4.50
CA ALA A 32 1.16 -0.71 -5.13
C ALA A 32 1.05 0.43 -4.10
N LEU A 33 0.39 0.18 -2.97
CA LEU A 33 0.31 1.13 -1.86
C LEU A 33 1.70 1.39 -1.26
N ALA A 34 2.48 0.34 -1.03
CA ALA A 34 3.83 0.44 -0.52
C ALA A 34 4.73 1.23 -1.48
N ASP A 35 4.63 1.01 -2.79
CA ASP A 35 5.38 1.73 -3.82
C ASP A 35 4.99 3.22 -3.86
N GLN A 36 3.70 3.52 -3.76
CA GLN A 36 3.18 4.89 -3.71
C GLN A 36 3.66 5.64 -2.46
N LEU A 37 3.77 4.96 -1.32
CA LEU A 37 4.23 5.54 -0.05
C LEU A 37 5.75 5.57 0.11
N ALA A 38 6.47 4.69 -0.57
CA ALA A 38 7.93 4.57 -0.49
C ALA A 38 8.69 5.69 -1.22
N ARG A 39 8.01 6.66 -1.83
CA ARG A 39 8.66 7.92 -2.25
C ARG A 39 8.80 8.81 -1.02
N PRO A 40 9.97 8.82 -0.32
CA PRO A 40 11.09 9.68 -0.72
C PRO A 40 12.52 9.11 -0.40
N PRO A 41 13.61 9.88 -0.63
CA PRO A 41 14.68 9.65 -1.61
C PRO A 41 15.83 8.70 -1.18
N GLU A 42 15.69 7.94 -0.10
CA GLU A 42 16.81 7.19 0.48
C GLU A 42 16.50 5.69 0.49
N ALA A 43 16.39 5.11 -0.70
CA ALA A 43 16.56 3.67 -0.87
C ALA A 43 18.05 3.35 -0.77
N GLU A 44 18.63 3.45 0.44
CA GLU A 44 19.90 2.81 0.73
C GLU A 44 19.73 1.30 0.57
N GLY A 45 20.53 0.75 -0.33
CA GLY A 45 20.47 -0.66 -0.73
C GLY A 45 20.54 -1.59 0.46
N GLY A 46 19.56 -2.48 0.57
CA GLY A 46 19.54 -3.48 1.62
C GLY A 46 18.26 -4.28 1.60
N GLN A 47 18.27 -5.37 0.83
CA GLN A 47 17.27 -6.43 0.76
C GLN A 47 15.86 -6.01 0.29
N GLU A 48 15.23 -6.89 -0.48
CA GLU A 48 13.86 -6.78 -0.95
C GLU A 48 12.89 -6.81 0.25
N ALA A 49 12.79 -5.71 0.99
CA ALA A 49 11.82 -5.59 2.08
C ALA A 49 10.43 -5.80 1.49
N SER A 50 9.69 -6.75 2.05
CA SER A 50 8.36 -7.11 1.57
C SER A 50 7.42 -5.90 1.66
N ALA A 51 6.40 -5.86 0.80
CA ALA A 51 5.41 -4.79 0.82
C ALA A 51 4.84 -4.56 2.24
N ASP A 52 4.58 -5.63 2.99
CA ASP A 52 4.11 -5.55 4.38
C ASP A 52 5.09 -4.83 5.32
N GLU A 53 6.41 -5.01 5.15
CA GLU A 53 7.42 -4.34 5.96
C GLU A 53 7.50 -2.85 5.62
N ARG A 54 7.40 -2.49 4.34
CA ARG A 54 7.35 -1.09 3.89
C ARG A 54 6.11 -0.38 4.42
N LEU A 55 4.96 -1.04 4.38
CA LEU A 55 3.72 -0.51 4.95
C LEU A 55 3.84 -0.30 6.45
N ARG A 56 4.38 -1.28 7.20
CA ARG A 56 4.63 -1.10 8.64
C ARG A 56 5.58 0.05 8.93
N LYS A 57 6.66 0.21 8.15
CA LYS A 57 7.58 1.36 8.27
C LYS A 57 6.89 2.69 8.00
N ALA A 58 5.93 2.72 7.08
CA ALA A 58 5.07 3.88 6.83
C ALA A 58 3.98 4.09 7.89
N GLY A 59 3.95 3.27 8.96
CA GLY A 59 2.93 3.33 10.01
C GLY A 59 1.57 2.82 9.55
N ILE A 60 1.54 1.84 8.65
CA ILE A 60 0.32 1.23 8.11
C ILE A 60 0.27 -0.23 8.54
N ASP A 61 -0.91 -0.66 8.97
CA ASP A 61 -1.17 -2.06 9.26
C ASP A 61 -1.46 -2.82 7.96
N PRO A 62 -0.57 -3.75 7.54
CA PRO A 62 -0.75 -4.47 6.30
C PRO A 62 -1.91 -5.46 6.34
N ALA A 63 -2.34 -5.94 7.52
CA ALA A 63 -3.51 -6.82 7.64
C ALA A 63 -4.82 -6.06 7.38
N SER A 64 -4.83 -4.74 7.59
CA SER A 64 -5.97 -3.86 7.36
C SER A 64 -6.09 -3.37 5.91
N VAL A 65 -5.15 -3.72 5.02
CA VAL A 65 -5.18 -3.30 3.62
C VAL A 65 -6.27 -4.04 2.85
N LYS A 66 -7.18 -3.28 2.25
CA LYS A 66 -8.27 -3.78 1.40
C LYS A 66 -8.28 -3.05 0.06
N GLY A 67 -8.08 -3.81 -1.02
CA GLY A 67 -8.29 -3.32 -2.39
C GLY A 67 -9.77 -3.41 -2.75
N THR A 68 -10.34 -2.31 -3.24
CA THR A 68 -11.69 -2.24 -3.79
C THR A 68 -11.59 -1.76 -5.23
N HIS A 69 -12.07 -2.59 -6.16
CA HIS A 69 -12.09 -2.25 -7.57
C HIS A 69 -13.15 -1.18 -7.81
N ILE A 70 -12.73 -0.06 -8.39
CA ILE A 70 -13.63 0.99 -8.85
C ILE A 70 -13.45 1.11 -10.36
N ALA A 71 -14.30 0.37 -11.07
CA ALA A 71 -14.40 0.45 -12.52
C ALA A 71 -15.15 1.73 -12.93
N GLU A 72 -14.73 2.30 -14.07
CA GLU A 72 -15.50 3.26 -14.86
C GLU A 72 -15.96 2.51 -16.13
#